data_AF-A0A759RRR2-F1
#
_entry.id   AF-A0A759RRR2-F1
#
_cell.length_a   1.000
_cell.length_b   1.000
_cell.length_c   1.000
_cell.angle_alpha   90.00
_cell.angle_beta   90.00
_cell.angle_gamma   90.00
#
_symmetry.space_group_name_H-M   'P 1'
#
loop_
_entity.id
_entity.type
_entity.pdbx_description
1 polymer ?
#
loop_
_entity_poly.entity_id
_entity_poly.type
_entity_poly.pdbx_seq_one_letter_code
_entity_poly.pdbx_strand_id
1 'polypeptide(L)'
;MSFSGFLTFFISACLYFILGLYFSSDTGIPVSDIYYINNYLSANFHISIISLLPILTTLVLSIMKVSPFISMTLGIVMGVIVAVVFQGANITGIFDIMSNGYRVVDGPGIIKIMLD
;
A
#
# COMPACT_ATOMS: atom_id res chain seq x y z
N MET A 1 22.08 8.08 -21.66
CA MET A 1 20.72 7.55 -21.88
C MET A 1 20.72 6.81 -23.20
N SER A 2 20.47 5.50 -23.20
CA SER A 2 20.40 4.72 -24.42
C SER A 2 19.15 5.10 -25.23
N PHE A 3 19.24 5.08 -26.55
CA PHE A 3 18.10 5.30 -27.47
C PHE A 3 16.90 4.41 -27.14
N SER A 4 17.15 3.21 -26.58
CA SER A 4 16.12 2.31 -26.07
C SER A 4 15.28 2.91 -24.93
N GLY A 5 15.85 3.74 -24.05
CA GLY A 5 15.11 4.32 -22.91
C GLY A 5 14.05 5.33 -23.34
N PHE A 6 14.36 6.14 -24.36
CA PHE A 6 13.40 7.09 -24.93
C PHE A 6 12.26 6.36 -25.65
N LEU A 7 12.58 5.30 -26.40
CA LEU A 7 11.59 4.49 -27.11
C LEU A 7 10.62 3.80 -26.13
N THR A 8 11.13 3.19 -25.06
CA THR A 8 10.29 2.55 -24.03
C THR A 8 9.39 3.56 -23.33
N PHE A 9 9.91 4.75 -23.00
CA PHE A 9 9.11 5.80 -22.35
C PHE A 9 7.96 6.25 -23.25
N PHE A 10 8.24 6.46 -24.54
CA PHE A 10 7.23 6.88 -25.51
C PHE A 10 6.13 5.84 -25.69
N ILE A 11 6.51 4.56 -25.84
CA ILE A 11 5.55 3.45 -25.96
C ILE A 11 4.70 3.33 -24.69
N SER A 12 5.32 3.43 -23.51
CA SER A 12 4.60 3.37 -22.23
C SER A 12 3.60 4.53 -22.10
N ALA A 13 4.00 5.74 -22.47
CA ALA A 13 3.14 6.92 -22.44
C ALA A 13 1.91 6.76 -23.37
N CYS A 14 2.12 6.28 -24.61
CA CYS A 14 1.01 6.01 -25.53
C CYS A 14 0.05 4.94 -25.00
N LEU A 15 0.58 3.85 -24.42
CA LEU A 15 -0.26 2.79 -23.84
C LEU A 15 -1.10 3.30 -22.67
N TYR A 16 -0.49 4.02 -21.71
CA TYR A 16 -1.22 4.60 -20.58
C TYR A 16 -2.23 5.65 -21.03
N PHE A 17 -1.94 6.42 -22.08
CA PHE A 17 -2.87 7.40 -22.64
C PHE A 17 -4.11 6.71 -23.21
N ILE A 18 -3.94 5.67 -24.03
CA ILE A 18 -5.06 4.89 -24.57
C ILE A 18 -5.85 4.23 -23.44
N LEU A 19 -5.14 3.59 -22.50
CA LEU A 19 -5.74 2.91 -21.36
C LEU A 19 -6.57 3.87 -20.49
N GLY A 20 -6.07 5.08 -20.25
CA GLY A 20 -6.78 6.13 -19.52
C GLY A 20 -8.07 6.58 -20.20
N LEU A 21 -8.11 6.62 -21.53
CA LEU A 21 -9.33 6.92 -22.28
C LEU A 21 -10.37 5.80 -22.17
N TYR A 22 -9.94 4.52 -22.20
CA TYR A 22 -10.84 3.37 -22.01
C TYR A 22 -11.43 3.31 -20.59
N PHE A 23 -10.62 3.54 -19.56
CA PHE A 23 -11.10 3.56 -18.16
C PHE A 23 -11.92 4.81 -17.81
N SER A 24 -11.81 5.89 -18.58
CA SER A 24 -12.67 7.07 -18.38
C SER A 24 -14.14 6.80 -18.73
N SER A 25 -14.42 5.78 -19.55
CA SER A 25 -15.77 5.42 -20.02
C SER A 25 -16.45 4.30 -19.25
N ASP A 26 -15.72 3.52 -18.43
CA ASP A 26 -16.27 2.37 -17.72
C ASP A 26 -15.99 2.46 -16.22
N THR A 27 -17.07 2.63 -15.45
CA THR A 27 -17.12 2.50 -13.98
C THR A 27 -16.12 3.34 -13.18
N GLY A 28 -16.37 4.64 -13.07
CA GLY A 28 -15.90 5.37 -11.88
C GLY A 28 -16.41 4.61 -10.65
N ILE A 29 -15.52 4.31 -9.70
CA ILE A 29 -15.89 3.65 -8.44
C ILE A 29 -17.13 4.38 -7.90
N PRO A 30 -18.28 3.71 -7.78
CA PRO A 30 -19.49 4.31 -7.22
C PRO A 30 -19.12 5.04 -5.94
N VAL A 31 -19.55 6.29 -5.79
CA VAL A 31 -19.21 7.09 -4.59
C VAL A 31 -19.64 6.34 -3.31
N SER A 32 -20.68 5.49 -3.40
CA SER A 32 -21.08 4.55 -2.36
C SER A 32 -19.98 3.60 -1.89
N ASP A 33 -19.16 3.10 -2.80
CA ASP A 33 -18.09 2.14 -2.52
C ASP A 33 -16.92 2.85 -1.82
N ILE A 34 -16.66 4.12 -2.18
CA ILE A 34 -15.67 4.97 -1.50
C ILE A 34 -16.07 5.20 -0.04
N TYR A 35 -17.34 5.54 0.21
CA TYR A 35 -17.85 5.68 1.58
C TYR A 35 -17.77 4.36 2.35
N TYR A 36 -18.06 3.25 1.69
CA TYR A 36 -17.99 1.93 2.32
C TYR A 36 -16.56 1.55 2.71
N ILE A 37 -15.58 1.75 1.81
CA ILE A 37 -14.16 1.52 2.09
C ILE A 37 -13.68 2.40 3.24
N ASN A 38 -14.02 3.68 3.24
CA ASN A 38 -13.65 4.61 4.32
C ASN A 38 -14.26 4.18 5.66
N ASN A 39 -15.53 3.77 5.68
CA ASN A 39 -16.17 3.28 6.90
C ASN A 39 -15.52 1.99 7.41
N TYR A 40 -15.21 1.05 6.52
CA TYR A 40 -14.54 -0.20 6.89
C TYR A 40 -13.14 0.06 7.45
N LEU A 41 -12.34 0.89 6.78
CA LEU A 41 -11.01 1.27 7.23
C LEU A 41 -11.06 2.02 8.57
N SER A 42 -11.99 2.97 8.74
CA SER A 42 -12.13 3.73 9.98
C SER A 42 -12.60 2.87 11.15
N ALA A 43 -13.36 1.81 10.89
CA ALA A 43 -13.84 0.89 11.92
C ALA A 43 -12.77 -0.12 12.37
N ASN A 44 -11.87 -0.53 11.47
CA ASN A 44 -10.90 -1.60 11.73
C ASN A 44 -9.46 -1.11 11.92
N PHE A 45 -9.13 0.08 11.43
CA PHE A 45 -7.78 0.65 11.51
C PHE A 45 -7.79 2.01 12.17
N HIS A 46 -6.88 2.20 13.13
CA HIS A 46 -6.59 3.50 13.70
C HIS A 46 -5.59 4.25 12.80
N ILE A 47 -6.12 4.91 11.77
CA ILE A 47 -5.32 5.71 10.83
C ILE A 47 -4.92 7.02 11.52
N SER A 48 -3.71 7.03 12.09
CA SER A 48 -3.11 8.21 12.70
C SER A 48 -1.80 8.55 11.98
N ILE A 49 -1.25 9.75 12.24
CA ILE A 49 0.05 10.15 11.67
C ILE A 49 1.18 9.17 12.03
N ILE A 50 1.03 8.45 13.15
CA ILE A 50 1.97 7.46 13.66
C ILE A 50 1.97 6.19 12.80
N SER A 51 0.84 5.88 12.15
CA SER A 51 0.75 4.76 11.20
C SER A 51 1.65 4.96 9.97
N LEU A 52 2.11 6.20 9.72
CA LEU A 52 3.05 6.56 8.66
C LEU A 52 4.52 6.41 9.07
N LEU A 53 4.81 6.14 10.35
CA LEU A 53 6.17 6.02 10.86
C LEU A 53 7.03 4.98 10.11
N PRO A 54 6.51 3.79 9.71
CA PRO A 54 7.30 2.80 8.98
C PRO A 54 7.80 3.35 7.64
N ILE A 55 6.95 4.01 6.86
CA ILE A 55 7.36 4.59 5.57
C ILE A 55 8.23 5.84 5.74
N LEU A 56 8.02 6.61 6.80
CA LEU A 56 8.92 7.72 7.15
C LEU A 56 10.31 7.20 7.49
N THR A 57 10.41 6.08 8.22
CA THR A 57 11.71 5.50 8.57
C THR A 57 12.48 5.02 7.33
N THR A 58 11.82 4.33 6.40
CA THR A 58 12.47 3.90 5.14
C THR A 58 12.84 5.09 4.26
N LEU A 59 11.99 6.12 4.20
CA LEU A 59 12.26 7.36 3.47
C LEU A 59 13.48 8.09 4.02
N VAL A 60 13.55 8.29 5.34
CA VAL A 60 14.68 8.95 6.00
C VAL A 60 15.97 8.16 5.78
N LEU A 61 15.94 6.83 5.94
CA LEU A 61 17.10 5.97 5.71
C LEU A 61 17.56 5.96 4.24
N SER A 62 16.61 6.07 3.31
CA SER A 62 16.90 6.23 1.88
C SER A 62 17.59 7.56 1.59
N ILE A 63 17.16 8.65 2.23
CA ILE A 63 17.82 9.97 2.10
C ILE A 63 19.22 9.93 2.72
N MET A 64 19.38 9.21 3.83
CA MET A 64 20.67 8.99 4.51
C MET A 64 21.61 8.05 3.73
N LYS A 65 21.22 7.57 2.54
CA LYS A 65 22.01 6.66 1.69
C LYS A 65 22.46 5.39 2.42
N VAL A 66 21.65 4.90 3.37
CA VAL A 66 21.86 3.62 4.04
C VAL A 66 21.61 2.48 3.03
N SER A 67 22.30 1.34 3.21
CA SER A 67 22.07 0.15 2.36
C SER A 67 20.57 -0.19 2.30
N PRO A 68 19.99 -0.42 1.09
CA PRO A 68 18.57 -0.70 0.93
C PRO A 68 18.08 -1.85 1.79
N PHE A 69 18.91 -2.89 1.97
CA PHE A 69 18.60 -4.05 2.81
C PHE A 69 18.34 -3.66 4.27
N ILE A 70 19.17 -2.78 4.83
CA ILE A 70 19.04 -2.30 6.22
C ILE A 70 17.83 -1.39 6.35
N SER A 71 17.60 -0.53 5.34
CA SER A 71 16.42 0.35 5.31
C SER A 71 15.11 -0.44 5.30
N MET A 72 15.01 -1.47 4.46
CA MET A 72 13.83 -2.34 4.40
C MET A 72 13.60 -3.07 5.72
N THR A 73 14.65 -3.63 6.32
CA THR A 73 14.54 -4.35 7.60
C THR A 73 14.07 -3.43 8.72
N LEU A 74 14.63 -2.23 8.83
CA LEU A 74 14.22 -1.25 9.84
C LEU A 74 12.79 -0.76 9.62
N GLY A 75 12.37 -0.58 8.36
CA GLY A 75 10.98 -0.28 8.02
C GLY A 75 10.00 -1.34 8.51
N ILE A 76 10.35 -2.62 8.33
CA ILE A 76 9.54 -3.76 8.82
C ILE A 76 9.46 -3.74 10.35
N VAL A 77 10.60 -3.59 11.05
CA VAL A 77 10.63 -3.54 12.51
C VAL A 77 9.77 -2.39 13.04
N MET A 78 9.85 -1.21 12.43
CA MET A 78 9.01 -0.07 12.79
C MET A 78 7.53 -0.33 12.50
N GLY A 79 7.22 -1.03 11.40
CA GLY A 79 5.87 -1.50 11.10
C GLY A 79 5.29 -2.41 12.17
N VAL A 80 6.07 -3.39 12.63
CA VAL A 80 5.67 -4.31 13.70
C VAL A 80 5.44 -3.57 15.02
N ILE A 81 6.35 -2.65 15.38
CA ILE A 81 6.19 -1.83 16.60
C ILE A 81 4.89 -1.03 16.54
N VAL A 82 4.60 -0.40 15.41
CA VAL A 82 3.37 0.37 15.24
C VAL A 82 2.13 -0.52 15.30
N ALA A 83 2.16 -1.70 14.68
CA ALA A 83 1.05 -2.65 14.72
C ALA A 83 0.75 -3.16 16.13
N VAL A 84 1.78 -3.52 16.91
CA VAL A 84 1.59 -4.02 18.28
C VAL A 84 1.18 -2.90 19.23
N VAL A 85 1.89 -1.78 19.22
CA VAL A 85 1.74 -0.71 20.23
C VAL A 85 0.53 0.18 19.95
N PHE A 86 0.28 0.52 18.68
CA PHE A 86 -0.74 1.51 18.32
C PHE A 86 -1.98 0.91 17.66
N GLN A 87 -1.91 -0.29 17.07
CA GLN A 87 -3.07 -0.99 16.52
C GLN A 87 -3.58 -2.15 17.41
N GLY A 88 -2.83 -2.53 18.45
CA GLY A 88 -3.22 -3.62 19.35
C GLY A 88 -3.17 -5.01 18.71
N ALA A 89 -2.42 -5.17 17.61
CA ALA A 89 -2.34 -6.43 16.89
C ALA A 89 -1.56 -7.49 17.68
N ASN A 90 -2.02 -8.75 17.64
CA ASN A 90 -1.34 -9.87 18.28
C ASN A 90 -0.07 -10.25 17.50
N ILE A 91 1.05 -10.45 18.19
CA ILE A 91 2.34 -10.86 17.62
C ILE A 91 2.20 -12.10 16.73
N THR A 92 1.41 -13.09 17.14
CA THR A 92 1.18 -14.31 16.34
C THR A 92 0.47 -14.02 15.03
N GLY A 93 -0.53 -13.12 15.05
CA GLY A 93 -1.22 -12.67 13.84
C GLY A 93 -0.34 -11.81 12.94
N ILE A 94 0.61 -11.05 13.51
CA ILE A 94 1.57 -10.26 12.72
C ILE A 94 2.49 -11.16 11.89
N PHE A 95 2.99 -12.26 12.45
CA PHE A 95 3.81 -13.21 11.69
C PHE A 95 3.04 -13.85 10.53
N ASP A 96 1.75 -14.12 10.72
CA ASP A 96 0.88 -14.61 9.67
C ASP A 96 0.69 -13.54 8.57
N ILE A 97 0.40 -12.30 8.95
CA ILE A 97 0.29 -11.16 8.01
C ILE A 97 1.60 -10.92 7.25
N MET A 98 2.75 -11.04 7.90
CA MET A 98 4.06 -10.85 7.27
C MET A 98 4.39 -11.92 6.23
N SER A 99 3.87 -13.14 6.40
CA SER A 99 4.15 -14.27 5.50
C SER A 99 3.08 -14.46 4.42
N ASN A 100 1.82 -14.24 4.75
CA ASN A 100 0.66 -14.54 3.90
C ASN A 100 -0.11 -13.29 3.40
N GLY A 101 0.28 -12.10 3.85
CA GLY A 101 -0.45 -10.85 3.60
C GLY A 101 -1.63 -10.65 4.55
N TYR A 102 -2.22 -9.44 4.55
CA TYR A 102 -3.35 -9.13 5.42
C TYR A 102 -4.68 -9.52 4.73
N ARG A 103 -5.33 -10.58 5.18
CA ARG A 103 -6.56 -11.07 4.53
C ARG A 103 -7.80 -10.76 5.36
N VAL A 104 -8.83 -10.19 4.70
CA VAL A 104 -10.14 -9.98 5.31
C VAL A 104 -11.08 -11.11 4.93
N VAL A 105 -11.40 -12.00 5.88
CA VAL A 105 -12.25 -13.18 5.63
C VAL A 105 -13.73 -12.80 5.46
N ASP A 106 -14.22 -11.80 6.20
CA ASP A 106 -15.65 -11.45 6.29
C ASP A 106 -16.04 -10.11 5.63
N GLY A 107 -15.22 -9.63 4.69
CA GLY A 107 -15.46 -8.38 3.95
C GLY A 107 -16.21 -8.58 2.62
N PRO A 108 -16.87 -7.54 2.09
CA PRO A 108 -17.41 -7.56 0.73
C PRO A 108 -16.29 -7.67 -0.32
N GLY A 109 -16.63 -8.16 -1.51
CA GLY A 109 -15.68 -8.53 -2.56
C GLY A 109 -14.67 -7.43 -2.92
N ILE A 110 -15.06 -6.16 -2.92
CA ILE A 110 -14.14 -5.05 -3.25
C ILE A 110 -13.04 -4.84 -2.19
N ILE A 111 -13.36 -5.03 -0.91
CA ILE A 111 -12.38 -4.89 0.18
C ILE A 111 -11.44 -6.09 0.20
N LYS A 112 -11.96 -7.28 -0.11
CA LYS A 112 -11.15 -8.49 -0.26
C LYS A 112 -10.09 -8.30 -1.35
N ILE A 113 -10.47 -7.82 -2.53
CA ILE A 113 -9.54 -7.58 -3.63
C ILE A 113 -8.49 -6.51 -3.30
N MET A 114 -8.81 -5.52 -2.45
CA MET A 114 -7.88 -4.45 -2.09
C MET A 114 -6.85 -4.83 -1.02
N LEU A 115 -7.21 -5.75 -0.13
CA LEU A 115 -6.38 -6.09 1.04
C LEU A 115 -5.64 -7.42 0.88
N ASP A 116 -6.15 -8.32 0.04
CA ASP A 116 -5.50 -9.58 -0.38
C ASP A 116 -4.33 -9.33 -1.35
#